data_AF-A0A0N7HWV5-F1
#
_entry.id   AF-A0A0N7HWV5-F1
#
_cell.length_a   1.000
_cell.length_b   1.000
_cell.length_c   1.000
_cell.angle_alpha   90.00
_cell.angle_beta   90.00
_cell.angle_gamma   90.00
#
_symmetry.space_group_name_H-M   'P 1'
#
loop_
_entity.id
_entity.type
_entity.pdbx_description
1 polymer ?
#
loop_
_entity_poly.entity_id
_entity_poly.type
_entity_poly.pdbx_seq_one_letter_code
_entity_poly.pdbx_strand_id
1 'polypeptide(L)'
;MNALLEPTFLRLEKQREEFCAWVQKAPAPLQHKQPGPNQWSAAQVLFHLARVDQQVVNGLENRLKTRKALKPLKLATKVRSLLLNLLLKLPIKFKAPPQVREVPEQVDLVSVMQEWKETREKLHNILTAYPTQQLGKEVFFHPRAGMLTMPQTLTFLVEHTEHHRRQMRRLLS
;
A
#
# COMPACT_ATOMS: atom_id res chain seq x y z
N MET A 1 -10.63 13.42 10.92
CA MET A 1 -10.37 11.99 10.66
C MET A 1 -11.17 11.13 11.64
N ASN A 2 -11.58 9.91 11.28
CA ASN A 2 -12.07 8.92 12.25
C ASN A 2 -10.94 8.56 13.25
N ALA A 3 -11.13 8.82 14.54
CA ALA A 3 -10.09 8.65 15.57
C ALA A 3 -9.55 7.22 15.69
N LEU A 4 -10.34 6.20 15.31
CA LEU A 4 -9.89 4.80 15.33
C LEU A 4 -9.01 4.42 14.14
N LEU A 5 -9.00 5.23 13.08
CA LEU A 5 -8.22 4.98 11.85
C LEU A 5 -6.99 5.89 11.77
N GLU A 6 -7.02 7.02 12.45
CA GLU A 6 -5.99 8.05 12.43
C GLU A 6 -4.58 7.53 12.77
N PRO A 7 -4.35 6.73 13.84
CA PRO A 7 -3.00 6.26 14.15
C PRO A 7 -2.37 5.44 13.01
N THR A 8 -3.17 4.59 12.37
CA THR A 8 -2.70 3.76 11.25
C THR A 8 -2.45 4.61 10.00
N PHE A 9 -3.28 5.63 9.75
CA PHE A 9 -3.06 6.58 8.66
C PHE A 9 -1.77 7.38 8.86
N LEU A 10 -1.51 7.90 10.07
CA LEU A 10 -0.27 8.62 10.35
C LEU A 10 0.97 7.73 10.17
N ARG A 11 0.87 6.43 10.51
CA ARG A 11 1.94 5.46 10.22
C ARG A 11 2.19 5.28 8.72
N LEU A 12 1.13 5.25 7.92
CA LEU A 12 1.21 5.18 6.46
C LEU A 12 1.87 6.42 5.85
N GLU A 13 1.54 7.61 6.35
CA GLU A 13 2.18 8.86 5.92
C GLU A 13 3.65 8.88 6.26
N LYS A 14 4.00 8.52 7.51
CA LYS A 14 5.41 8.41 7.91
C LYS A 14 6.19 7.44 7.02
N GLN A 15 5.62 6.29 6.68
CA GLN A 15 6.25 5.34 5.77
C GLN A 15 6.43 5.91 4.35
N ARG A 16 5.43 6.61 3.80
CA ARG A 16 5.56 7.28 2.49
C ARG A 16 6.69 8.30 2.50
N GLU A 17 6.70 9.19 3.48
CA GLU A 17 7.70 10.25 3.62
C GLU A 17 9.12 9.68 3.80
N GLU A 18 9.29 8.66 4.65
CA GLU A 18 10.58 7.98 4.82
C GLU A 18 11.10 7.38 3.51
N PHE A 19 10.27 6.63 2.79
CA PHE A 19 10.68 5.98 1.54
C PHE A 19 10.99 7.00 0.45
N CYS A 20 10.15 8.03 0.29
CA CYS A 20 10.43 9.12 -0.63
C CYS A 20 11.75 9.83 -0.30
N ALA A 21 11.98 10.14 0.99
CA ALA A 21 13.20 10.80 1.43
C ALA A 21 14.45 9.94 1.22
N TRP A 22 14.38 8.62 1.44
CA TRP A 22 15.50 7.72 1.18
C TRP A 22 15.90 7.72 -0.30
N VAL A 23 14.93 7.59 -1.20
CA VAL A 23 15.19 7.57 -2.64
C VAL A 23 15.70 8.94 -3.11
N GLN A 24 15.07 10.03 -2.67
CA GLN A 24 15.44 11.39 -3.07
C GLN A 24 16.85 11.79 -2.62
N LYS A 25 17.28 11.35 -1.43
CA LYS A 25 18.63 11.65 -0.91
C LYS A 25 19.73 10.80 -1.55
N ALA A 26 19.40 9.67 -2.16
CA ALA A 26 20.38 8.82 -2.82
C ALA A 26 20.89 9.46 -4.12
N PRO A 27 22.17 9.26 -4.50
CA PRO A 27 22.67 9.65 -5.82
C PRO A 27 21.83 9.06 -6.96
N ALA A 28 21.59 9.83 -8.03
CA ALA A 28 20.77 9.41 -9.17
C ALA A 28 21.14 8.02 -9.75
N PRO A 29 22.44 7.64 -9.88
CA PRO A 29 22.78 6.29 -10.31
C PRO A 29 22.25 5.18 -9.38
N LEU A 30 22.25 5.39 -8.05
CA LEU A 30 21.76 4.41 -7.09
C LEU A 30 20.23 4.31 -7.07
N GLN A 31 19.53 5.42 -7.37
CA GLN A 31 18.07 5.41 -7.48
C GLN A 31 17.56 4.43 -8.55
N HIS A 32 18.27 4.37 -9.68
CA HIS A 32 17.87 3.59 -10.87
C HIS A 32 18.65 2.30 -11.08
N LYS A 33 19.71 2.03 -10.30
CA LYS A 33 20.51 0.80 -10.43
C LYS A 33 19.70 -0.44 -10.09
N GLN A 34 19.61 -1.36 -11.04
CA GLN A 34 19.10 -2.71 -10.81
C GLN A 34 20.25 -3.63 -10.36
N PRO A 35 20.10 -4.40 -9.26
CA PRO A 35 21.18 -5.29 -8.80
C PRO A 35 21.41 -6.52 -9.69
N GLY A 36 20.49 -6.83 -10.59
CA GLY A 36 20.62 -7.94 -11.53
C GLY A 36 19.37 -8.10 -12.40
N PRO A 37 19.40 -9.05 -13.35
CA PRO A 37 18.27 -9.30 -14.25
C PRO A 37 17.00 -9.60 -13.46
N ASN A 38 15.89 -8.97 -13.85
CA ASN A 38 14.58 -9.11 -13.21
C ASN A 38 14.52 -8.64 -11.73
N GLN A 39 15.47 -7.82 -11.27
CA GLN A 39 15.42 -7.21 -9.95
C GLN A 39 15.08 -5.72 -10.06
N TRP A 40 14.24 -5.24 -9.14
CA TRP A 40 13.84 -3.84 -9.12
C TRP A 40 14.92 -2.94 -8.54
N SER A 41 15.09 -1.77 -9.16
CA SER A 41 15.81 -0.63 -8.58
C SER A 41 15.00 0.03 -7.45
N ALA A 42 15.61 0.97 -6.72
CA ALA A 42 14.92 1.70 -5.66
C ALA A 42 13.73 2.51 -6.21
N ALA A 43 13.90 3.15 -7.36
CA ALA A 43 12.83 3.87 -8.04
C ALA A 43 11.65 2.95 -8.43
N GLN A 44 11.95 1.75 -8.92
CA GLN A 44 10.95 0.74 -9.27
C GLN A 44 10.20 0.19 -8.04
N VAL A 45 10.87 0.03 -6.90
CA VAL A 45 10.20 -0.31 -5.63
C VAL A 45 9.29 0.82 -5.17
N LEU A 46 9.73 2.08 -5.27
CA LEU A 46 8.92 3.23 -4.89
C LEU A 46 7.65 3.34 -5.77
N PHE A 47 7.81 3.16 -7.08
CA PHE A 47 6.69 3.09 -8.03
C PHE A 47 5.70 2.00 -7.65
N HIS A 48 6.19 0.78 -7.36
CA HIS A 48 5.34 -0.34 -6.98
C HIS A 48 4.49 -0.03 -5.74
N LEU A 49 5.11 0.54 -4.69
CA LEU A 49 4.41 0.92 -3.47
C LEU A 49 3.32 1.96 -3.75
N ALA A 50 3.63 3.01 -4.52
CA ALA A 50 2.66 4.03 -4.91
C ALA A 50 1.48 3.43 -5.70
N ARG A 51 1.75 2.52 -6.65
CA ARG A 51 0.70 1.87 -7.46
C ARG A 51 -0.20 0.95 -6.65
N VAL A 52 0.34 0.19 -5.69
CA VAL A 52 -0.49 -0.65 -4.79
C VAL A 52 -1.42 0.24 -3.98
N ASP A 53 -0.91 1.33 -3.42
CA ASP A 53 -1.68 2.33 -2.68
C ASP A 53 -2.81 2.91 -3.54
N GLN A 54 -2.50 3.33 -4.77
CA GLN A 54 -3.46 3.89 -5.71
C GLN A 54 -4.58 2.91 -6.06
N GLN A 55 -4.25 1.64 -6.31
CA GLN A 55 -5.27 0.61 -6.60
C GLN A 55 -6.18 0.35 -5.40
N VAL A 56 -5.62 0.33 -4.19
CA VAL A 56 -6.42 0.18 -2.97
C VAL A 56 -7.35 1.36 -2.78
N VAL A 57 -6.84 2.60 -2.90
CA VAL A 57 -7.65 3.83 -2.73
C VAL A 57 -8.74 3.93 -3.79
N ASN A 58 -8.43 3.66 -5.06
CA ASN A 58 -9.42 3.63 -6.13
C ASN A 58 -10.47 2.54 -5.90
N GLY A 59 -10.06 1.35 -5.43
CA GLY A 59 -10.97 0.27 -5.07
C GLY A 59 -11.93 0.65 -3.94
N LEU A 60 -11.43 1.31 -2.89
CA LEU A 60 -12.23 1.84 -1.79
C LEU A 60 -13.21 2.90 -2.29
N GLU A 61 -12.72 3.87 -3.07
CA GLU A 61 -13.54 4.95 -3.60
C GLU A 61 -14.68 4.40 -4.47
N ASN A 62 -14.36 3.51 -5.42
CA ASN A 62 -15.34 2.85 -6.27
C ASN A 62 -16.36 2.08 -5.45
N ARG A 63 -15.92 1.32 -4.43
CA ARG A 63 -16.83 0.59 -3.55
C ARG A 63 -17.80 1.52 -2.83
N LEU A 64 -17.31 2.62 -2.27
CA LEU A 64 -18.11 3.56 -1.49
C LEU A 64 -19.05 4.39 -2.37
N LYS A 65 -18.63 4.75 -3.59
CA LYS A 65 -19.47 5.42 -4.60
C LYS A 65 -20.71 4.60 -4.95
N THR A 66 -20.68 3.27 -4.87
CA THR A 66 -21.87 2.45 -5.13
C THR A 66 -23.02 2.67 -4.15
N ARG A 67 -22.75 3.22 -2.96
CA ARG A 67 -23.70 3.39 -1.83
C ARG A 67 -24.45 2.11 -1.41
N LYS A 68 -24.04 0.94 -1.92
CA LYS A 68 -24.59 -0.35 -1.51
C LYS A 68 -24.21 -0.63 -0.06
N ALA A 69 -25.15 -1.19 0.69
CA ALA A 69 -24.90 -1.56 2.08
C ALA A 69 -23.70 -2.50 2.20
N LEU A 70 -22.73 -2.14 3.05
CA LEU A 70 -21.60 -3.00 3.34
C LEU A 70 -22.05 -4.19 4.19
N LYS A 71 -21.48 -5.36 3.91
CA LYS A 71 -21.78 -6.60 4.62
C LYS A 71 -20.86 -6.74 5.83
N PRO A 72 -21.31 -7.35 6.93
CA PRO A 72 -20.43 -7.72 8.03
C PRO A 72 -19.27 -8.62 7.56
N LEU A 73 -18.11 -8.49 8.22
CA LEU A 73 -16.95 -9.32 7.93
C LEU A 73 -17.23 -10.81 8.21
N LYS A 74 -16.90 -11.69 7.26
CA LYS A 74 -16.96 -13.14 7.49
C LYS A 74 -15.78 -13.62 8.36
N LEU A 75 -16.01 -14.60 9.24
CA LEU A 75 -14.96 -15.16 10.12
C LEU A 75 -13.75 -15.71 9.36
N ALA A 76 -13.98 -16.46 8.28
CA ALA A 76 -12.90 -17.00 7.44
C ALA A 76 -11.99 -15.90 6.87
N THR A 77 -12.57 -14.73 6.60
CA THR A 77 -11.84 -13.56 6.10
C THR A 77 -10.95 -12.94 7.17
N LYS A 78 -11.38 -12.94 8.44
CA LYS A 78 -10.55 -12.50 9.58
C LYS A 78 -9.26 -13.31 9.69
N VAL A 79 -9.35 -14.63 9.53
CA VAL A 79 -8.19 -15.54 9.53
C VAL A 79 -7.28 -15.28 8.33
N ARG A 80 -7.83 -15.13 7.12
CA ARG A 80 -7.04 -14.84 5.91
C ARG A 80 -6.29 -13.51 6.00
N SER A 81 -6.92 -12.47 6.55
CA SER A 81 -6.27 -11.17 6.79
C SER A 81 -5.10 -11.30 7.77
N LEU A 82 -5.27 -12.07 8.84
CA LEU A 82 -4.19 -12.33 9.80
C LEU A 82 -3.02 -13.08 9.13
N LEU A 83 -3.31 -14.14 8.37
CA LEU A 83 -2.30 -14.92 7.64
C LEU A 83 -1.57 -14.06 6.62
N LEU A 84 -2.27 -13.20 5.87
CA LEU A 84 -1.66 -12.25 4.94
C LEU A 84 -0.62 -11.38 5.64
N ASN A 85 -0.99 -10.76 6.76
CA ASN A 85 -0.09 -9.86 7.48
C ASN A 85 1.10 -10.60 8.12
N LEU A 86 0.90 -11.83 8.60
CA LEU A 86 1.99 -12.67 9.09
C LEU A 86 2.97 -13.02 7.95
N LEU A 87 2.45 -13.39 6.79
CA LEU A 87 3.25 -13.72 5.62
C LEU A 87 4.06 -12.52 5.10
N LEU A 88 3.50 -11.31 5.15
CA LEU A 88 4.21 -10.08 4.77
C LEU A 88 5.39 -9.76 5.72
N LYS A 89 5.33 -10.19 6.98
CA LYS A 89 6.43 -10.02 7.95
C LYS A 89 7.60 -10.97 7.71
N LEU A 90 7.38 -12.06 6.97
CA LEU A 90 8.42 -13.03 6.65
C LEU A 90 9.23 -12.57 5.41
N PRO A 91 10.52 -12.92 5.29
CA PRO A 91 11.37 -12.56 4.16
C PRO A 91 11.08 -13.44 2.91
N ILE A 92 9.80 -13.63 2.60
CA ILE A 92 9.34 -14.48 1.50
C ILE A 92 9.12 -13.61 0.26
N LYS A 93 9.61 -14.05 -0.91
CA LYS A 93 9.34 -13.38 -2.18
C LYS A 93 7.93 -13.73 -2.68
N PHE A 94 7.06 -12.74 -2.79
CA PHE A 94 5.74 -12.91 -3.38
C PHE A 94 5.74 -12.52 -4.86
N LYS A 95 5.07 -13.31 -5.70
CA LYS A 95 4.74 -12.89 -7.06
C LYS A 95 3.61 -11.85 -6.99
N ALA A 96 3.87 -10.62 -7.41
CA ALA A 96 2.85 -9.59 -7.55
C ALA A 96 1.77 -10.01 -8.58
N PRO A 97 0.48 -9.70 -8.36
CA PRO A 97 -0.55 -9.85 -9.40
C PRO A 97 -0.18 -9.05 -10.66
N PRO A 98 -0.61 -9.47 -11.87
CA PRO A 98 -0.27 -8.79 -13.12
C PRO A 98 -0.48 -7.27 -13.07
N GLN A 99 -1.58 -6.83 -12.46
CA GLN A 99 -2.01 -5.43 -12.36
C GLN A 99 -1.03 -4.51 -11.61
N VAL A 100 -0.14 -5.04 -10.76
CA VAL A 100 0.89 -4.28 -10.01
C VAL A 100 2.30 -4.82 -10.24
N ARG A 101 2.44 -5.77 -11.18
CA ARG A 101 3.71 -6.43 -11.50
C ARG A 101 4.47 -5.69 -12.58
N GLU A 102 3.76 -5.01 -13.48
CA GLU A 102 4.35 -4.21 -14.53
C GLU A 102 4.90 -2.92 -13.94
N VAL A 103 6.22 -2.86 -13.83
CA VAL A 103 6.96 -1.68 -13.40
C VAL A 103 7.73 -1.19 -14.61
N PRO A 104 7.65 0.11 -14.96
CA PRO A 104 8.36 0.62 -16.12
C PRO A 104 9.89 0.52 -15.91
N GLU A 105 10.61 0.39 -17.02
CA GLU A 105 12.07 0.32 -17.00
C GLU A 105 12.68 1.62 -16.45
N GLN A 106 12.13 2.75 -16.87
CA GLN A 106 12.44 4.07 -16.35
C GLN A 106 11.28 4.61 -15.52
N VAL A 107 11.60 5.15 -14.35
CA VAL A 107 10.61 5.69 -13.39
C VAL A 107 10.87 7.17 -13.23
N ASP A 108 9.88 8.00 -13.49
CA ASP A 108 9.91 9.40 -13.09
C ASP A 108 9.57 9.51 -11.60
N LEU A 109 10.61 9.71 -10.78
CA LEU A 109 10.48 9.81 -9.33
C LEU A 109 9.64 11.00 -8.88
N VAL A 110 9.72 12.14 -9.57
CA VAL A 110 8.98 13.35 -9.18
C VAL A 110 7.49 13.09 -9.37
N SER A 111 7.11 12.56 -10.53
CA SER A 111 5.72 12.19 -10.81
C SER A 111 5.21 11.11 -9.84
N VAL A 112 5.99 10.07 -9.56
CA VAL A 112 5.59 9.01 -8.61
C VAL A 112 5.35 9.55 -7.21
N MET A 113 6.24 10.40 -6.68
CA MET A 113 6.09 10.97 -5.34
C MET A 113 4.86 11.89 -5.25
N GLN A 114 4.60 12.66 -6.30
CA GLN A 114 3.43 13.53 -6.40
C GLN A 114 2.14 12.71 -6.48
N GLU A 115 2.05 11.72 -7.37
CA GLU A 115 0.89 10.82 -7.49
C GLU A 115 0.61 10.06 -6.18
N TRP A 116 1.66 9.64 -5.47
CA TRP A 116 1.50 8.95 -4.19
C TRP A 116 0.97 9.89 -3.11
N LYS A 117 1.45 11.14 -3.04
CA LYS A 117 0.92 12.15 -2.14
C LYS A 117 -0.57 12.40 -2.40
N GLU A 118 -0.97 12.62 -3.65
CA GLU A 118 -2.38 12.82 -4.03
C GLU A 118 -3.25 11.61 -3.68
N THR A 119 -2.71 10.40 -3.86
CA THR A 119 -3.38 9.16 -3.46
C THR A 119 -3.63 9.12 -1.94
N ARG A 120 -2.66 9.57 -1.13
CA ARG A 120 -2.80 9.65 0.31
C ARG A 120 -3.79 10.73 0.77
N GLU A 121 -3.85 11.86 0.07
CA GLU A 121 -4.87 12.90 0.31
C GLU A 121 -6.28 12.37 0.03
N LYS A 122 -6.47 11.60 -1.05
CA LYS A 122 -7.74 10.89 -1.32
C LYS A 122 -8.07 9.90 -0.21
N LEU A 123 -7.10 9.11 0.25
CA LEU A 123 -7.29 8.20 1.37
C LEU A 123 -7.71 8.96 2.64
N HIS A 124 -7.01 10.04 2.99
CA HIS A 124 -7.35 10.90 4.13
C HIS A 124 -8.82 11.33 4.10
N ASN A 125 -9.31 11.78 2.94
CA ASN A 125 -10.69 12.21 2.75
C ASN A 125 -11.68 11.05 2.94
N ILE A 126 -11.38 9.87 2.36
CA ILE A 126 -12.17 8.65 2.57
C ILE A 126 -12.25 8.30 4.06
N LEU A 127 -11.12 8.28 4.77
CA LEU A 127 -11.04 7.90 6.18
C LEU A 127 -11.72 8.93 7.10
N THR A 128 -11.68 10.21 6.73
CA THR A 128 -12.37 11.29 7.46
C THR A 128 -13.87 11.17 7.35
N ALA A 129 -14.39 10.80 6.18
CA ALA A 129 -15.82 10.58 5.96
C ALA A 129 -16.31 9.19 6.39
N TYR A 130 -15.42 8.26 6.78
CA TYR A 130 -15.78 6.86 7.02
C TYR A 130 -16.51 6.66 8.37
N PRO A 131 -17.76 6.19 8.39
CA PRO A 131 -18.53 6.06 9.64
C PRO A 131 -17.97 4.97 10.56
N THR A 132 -17.86 5.28 11.86
CA THR A 132 -17.36 4.34 12.88
C THR A 132 -18.16 3.02 12.92
N GLN A 133 -19.48 3.08 12.69
CA GLN A 133 -20.36 1.90 12.69
C GLN A 133 -20.11 0.96 11.49
N GLN A 134 -19.32 1.39 10.49
CA GLN A 134 -18.96 0.59 9.33
C GLN A 134 -17.58 -0.06 9.44
N LEU A 135 -16.81 0.19 10.51
CA LEU A 135 -15.45 -0.34 10.66
C LEU A 135 -15.36 -1.87 10.64
N GLY A 136 -16.43 -2.57 11.06
CA GLY A 136 -16.52 -4.03 11.02
C GLY A 136 -17.02 -4.63 9.71
N LYS A 137 -17.19 -3.80 8.66
CA LYS A 137 -17.82 -4.21 7.40
C LYS A 137 -16.82 -4.32 6.25
N GLU A 138 -17.12 -5.21 5.32
CA GLU A 138 -16.31 -5.51 4.14
C GLU A 138 -16.34 -4.36 3.13
N VAL A 139 -15.18 -3.75 2.87
CA VAL A 139 -15.05 -2.52 2.04
C VAL A 139 -14.04 -2.63 0.90
N PHE A 140 -13.08 -3.55 0.97
CA PHE A 140 -12.07 -3.73 -0.07
C PHE A 140 -11.89 -5.20 -0.41
N PHE A 141 -11.60 -5.55 -1.67
CA PHE A 141 -11.29 -6.92 -2.07
C PHE A 141 -9.79 -7.04 -2.32
N HIS A 142 -9.11 -7.86 -1.51
CA HIS A 142 -7.72 -8.22 -1.72
C HIS A 142 -7.60 -9.56 -2.47
N PRO A 143 -6.81 -9.67 -3.55
CA PRO A 143 -6.76 -10.85 -4.42
C PRO A 143 -6.47 -12.18 -3.69
N ARG A 144 -5.72 -12.14 -2.59
CA ARG A 144 -5.37 -13.35 -1.81
C ARG A 144 -6.16 -13.53 -0.51
N ALA A 145 -6.62 -12.43 0.07
CA ALA A 145 -7.25 -12.47 1.41
C ALA A 145 -8.77 -12.39 1.34
N GLY A 146 -9.34 -12.10 0.16
CA GLY A 146 -10.76 -11.84 -0.02
C GLY A 146 -11.12 -10.44 0.44
N MET A 147 -12.36 -10.27 0.90
CA MET A 147 -12.81 -8.97 1.41
C MET A 147 -11.98 -8.53 2.62
N LEU A 148 -11.85 -7.23 2.87
CA LEU A 148 -11.19 -6.68 4.04
C LEU A 148 -12.05 -5.54 4.61
N THR A 149 -12.01 -5.36 5.92
CA THR A 149 -12.54 -4.14 6.56
C THR A 149 -11.59 -2.97 6.38
N MET A 150 -12.06 -1.74 6.64
CA MET A 150 -11.21 -0.56 6.56
C MET A 150 -9.94 -0.67 7.42
N PRO A 151 -10.01 -1.05 8.72
CA PRO A 151 -8.80 -1.28 9.52
C PRO A 151 -7.85 -2.35 8.95
N GLN A 152 -8.40 -3.45 8.42
CA GLN A 152 -7.59 -4.53 7.83
C GLN A 152 -6.89 -4.08 6.54
N THR A 153 -7.56 -3.27 5.71
CA THR A 153 -6.99 -2.68 4.49
C THR A 153 -5.83 -1.74 4.83
N LEU A 154 -5.99 -0.88 5.83
CA LEU A 154 -4.90 0.01 6.27
C LEU A 154 -3.73 -0.78 6.85
N THR A 155 -4.01 -1.81 7.65
CA THR A 155 -2.97 -2.70 8.19
C THR A 155 -2.21 -3.41 7.05
N PHE A 156 -2.92 -3.90 6.03
CA PHE A 156 -2.30 -4.49 4.85
C PHE A 156 -1.33 -3.52 4.17
N LEU A 157 -1.74 -2.27 3.93
CA LEU A 157 -0.87 -1.26 3.32
C LEU A 157 0.39 -0.98 4.16
N VAL A 158 0.24 -0.94 5.48
CA VAL A 158 1.36 -0.74 6.41
C VAL A 158 2.36 -1.89 6.33
N GLU A 159 1.87 -3.13 6.43
CA GLU A 159 2.72 -4.32 6.43
C GLU A 159 3.33 -4.57 5.05
N HIS A 160 2.62 -4.24 3.97
CA HIS A 160 3.15 -4.28 2.60
C HIS A 160 4.32 -3.31 2.41
N THR A 161 4.17 -2.07 2.88
CA THR A 161 5.25 -1.08 2.80
C THR A 161 6.43 -1.51 3.67
N GLU A 162 6.17 -2.04 4.87
CA GLU A 162 7.21 -2.51 5.77
C GLU A 162 7.98 -3.72 5.22
N HIS A 163 7.29 -4.64 4.52
CA HIS A 163 7.91 -5.76 3.83
C HIS A 163 9.03 -5.30 2.87
N HIS A 164 8.80 -4.20 2.14
CA HIS A 164 9.77 -3.64 1.21
C HIS A 164 10.88 -2.79 1.86
N ARG A 165 10.83 -2.52 3.17
CA ARG A 165 11.83 -1.70 3.86
C ARG A 165 13.24 -2.27 3.75
N ARG A 166 13.38 -3.59 3.96
CA ARG A 166 14.68 -4.28 3.85
C ARG A 166 15.23 -4.24 2.42
N GLN A 167 14.37 -4.42 1.43
CA GLN A 167 14.74 -4.32 0.02
C GLN A 167 15.22 -2.90 -0.30
N MET A 168 14.47 -1.88 0.10
CA MET A 168 14.82 -0.48 -0.15
C MET A 168 16.18 -0.11 0.47
N ARG A 169 16.40 -0.49 1.74
CA ARG A 169 17.69 -0.24 2.42
C ARG A 169 18.87 -0.88 1.71
N ARG A 170 18.72 -2.13 1.24
CA ARG A 170 19.78 -2.84 0.51
C ARG A 170 20.07 -2.22 -0.86
N LEU A 171 19.08 -1.61 -1.50
CA LEU A 171 19.24 -0.94 -2.80
C LEU A 171 19.95 0.40 -2.69
N LEU A 172 19.84 1.07 -1.53
CA LEU A 172 20.34 2.42 -1.28
C LEU A 172 21.57 2.46 -0.35
N SER A 173 22.05 1.31 0.10
CA SER A 173 23.29 1.15 0.89
C SER A 173 24.53 1.10 0.01
#